data_AF-A0A3D0YEI1-F1
#
_entry.id   AF-A0A3D0YEI1-F1
#
_cell.length_a   1.000
_cell.length_b   1.000
_cell.length_c   1.000
_cell.angle_alpha   90.00
_cell.angle_beta   90.00
_cell.angle_gamma   90.00
#
_symmetry.space_group_name_H-M   'P 1'
#
loop_
_entity.id
_entity.type
_entity.pdbx_description
1 polymer ?
#
loop_
_entity_poly.entity_id
_entity_poly.type
_entity_poly.pdbx_seq_one_letter_code
_entity_poly.pdbx_strand_id
1 'polypeptide(L)'
;MKLKKNCFFRLVLGMIFLYSCGNEEPVGQQPLDNIPPGIITNVRVKNIAGGAVFHYTLPSDEDLLYVKAVYSIDGETEVESKASAFVDSLLVLGFGDTIQYQVKLITVDKSRNEAEPHVETIRPLIPDVLSISKTLSIVSDFGGLLATWENPNKADISVNIEIEDHNREYVPKEIFYSSSINGKGTVRGMDTIPFHFRTYLQDHWGNKSPFKYDTIIPIYETKFDKLKFAKVTTSGDIPPYNSDYDIHRIWDGNNGGDPCYSSPAGTGIWPQTVSFDLGVIGKISRLRLFQRTSSTNYIFHEGNLRNFEVWGCLNYNPAQSGWEQWTKLMDCESIKPSGLPLGQLSIEDEEQARNGEDFTNNPNNPPVRYIRILAKRTWANGANFQIGEVEIYGDNRPSVMQ
;
A
#
# COMPACT_ATOMS: atom_id res chain seq x y z
N MET A 1 -73.70 34.85 29.77
CA MET A 1 -73.64 33.39 29.50
C MET A 1 -72.93 33.16 28.16
N LYS A 2 -71.59 33.03 28.10
CA LYS A 2 -70.86 32.59 26.88
C LYS A 2 -69.34 32.33 27.02
N LEU A 3 -68.72 32.61 28.18
CA LEU A 3 -67.26 32.41 28.36
C LEU A 3 -66.83 31.16 29.15
N LYS A 4 -67.74 30.44 29.83
CA LYS A 4 -67.37 29.25 30.62
C LYS A 4 -67.37 27.91 29.86
N LYS A 5 -67.98 27.83 28.67
CA LYS A 5 -68.09 26.58 27.89
C LYS A 5 -66.83 26.24 27.06
N ASN A 6 -66.02 27.25 26.69
CA ASN A 6 -64.83 27.04 25.86
C ASN A 6 -63.56 26.67 26.65
N CYS A 7 -63.51 26.93 27.96
CA CYS A 7 -62.41 26.44 28.81
C CYS A 7 -62.52 24.94 29.09
N PHE A 8 -63.73 24.41 29.31
CA PHE A 8 -63.92 23.00 29.63
C PHE A 8 -63.59 22.09 28.42
N PHE A 9 -63.93 22.52 27.20
CA PHE A 9 -63.62 21.77 25.99
C PHE A 9 -62.12 21.78 25.65
N ARG A 10 -61.40 22.88 25.97
CA ARG A 10 -59.94 22.94 25.82
C ARG A 10 -59.19 22.14 26.88
N LEU A 11 -59.77 21.99 28.07
CA LEU A 11 -59.17 21.22 29.17
C LEU A 11 -59.37 19.70 29.00
N VAL A 12 -60.48 19.28 28.39
CA VAL A 12 -60.74 17.87 28.05
C VAL A 12 -59.94 17.43 26.81
N LEU A 13 -59.74 18.30 25.82
CA LEU A 13 -58.92 18.00 24.64
C LEU A 13 -57.41 17.95 24.95
N GLY A 14 -56.95 18.69 25.97
CA GLY A 14 -55.56 18.63 26.46
C GLY A 14 -55.23 17.37 27.27
N MET A 15 -56.23 16.67 27.82
CA MET A 15 -56.02 15.45 28.62
C MET A 15 -55.89 14.18 27.75
N ILE A 16 -56.32 14.24 26.48
CA ILE A 16 -56.24 13.10 25.53
C ILE A 16 -54.85 12.99 24.89
N PHE A 17 -54.03 14.05 24.91
CA PHE A 17 -52.64 14.01 24.40
C PHE A 17 -51.61 13.43 25.39
N LEU A 18 -52.02 13.04 26.60
CA LEU A 18 -51.12 12.44 27.61
C LEU A 18 -51.18 10.90 27.67
N TYR A 19 -51.98 10.26 26.80
CA TYR A 19 -52.15 8.79 26.78
C TYR A 19 -51.55 8.10 25.55
N SER A 20 -50.71 8.79 24.77
CA SER A 20 -49.95 8.18 23.67
C SER A 20 -48.46 8.13 24.00
N CYS A 21 -48.14 7.44 25.09
CA CYS A 21 -46.91 6.66 25.21
C CYS A 21 -47.37 5.22 25.30
N GLY A 22 -47.81 4.68 24.16
CA GLY A 22 -48.00 3.24 24.02
C GLY A 22 -46.64 2.59 24.18
N ASN A 23 -46.57 1.58 25.05
CA ASN A 23 -45.41 0.73 25.28
C ASN A 23 -44.76 0.36 23.94
N GLU A 24 -43.69 1.05 23.55
CA GLU A 24 -42.77 0.51 22.57
C GLU A 24 -42.17 -0.72 23.23
N GLU A 25 -42.43 -1.90 22.67
CA GLU A 25 -41.71 -3.09 23.10
C GLU A 25 -40.20 -2.79 22.93
N PRO A 26 -39.38 -3.06 23.96
CA PRO A 26 -37.94 -2.85 23.86
C PRO A 26 -37.40 -3.50 22.59
N VAL A 27 -36.82 -2.70 21.69
CA VAL A 27 -36.15 -3.22 20.50
C VAL A 27 -34.82 -3.84 20.96
N GLY A 28 -34.80 -5.16 21.10
CA GLY A 28 -33.64 -5.91 21.56
C GLY A 28 -34.01 -7.29 22.11
N GLN A 29 -32.99 -8.07 22.47
CA GLN A 29 -33.18 -9.35 23.15
C GLN A 29 -33.70 -9.08 24.57
N GLN A 30 -34.89 -9.56 24.90
CA GLN A 30 -35.43 -9.40 26.26
C GLN A 30 -34.77 -10.40 27.21
N PRO A 31 -34.47 -9.99 28.46
CA PRO A 31 -33.97 -10.91 29.47
C PRO A 31 -34.91 -12.10 29.66
N LEU A 32 -34.38 -13.30 29.51
CA LEU A 32 -35.10 -14.56 29.71
C LEU A 32 -35.15 -14.93 31.20
N ASP A 33 -34.09 -14.59 31.94
CA ASP A 33 -33.96 -14.78 33.38
C ASP A 33 -32.94 -13.82 34.02
N ASN A 34 -32.68 -14.00 35.32
CA ASN A 34 -31.65 -13.29 36.09
C ASN A 34 -30.59 -14.26 36.65
N ILE A 35 -30.37 -15.41 36.01
CA ILE A 35 -29.45 -16.44 36.49
C ILE A 35 -28.17 -16.36 35.65
N PRO A 36 -27.02 -15.97 36.22
CA PRO A 36 -25.76 -15.98 35.49
C PRO A 36 -25.40 -17.36 34.93
N PRO A 37 -24.78 -17.43 33.74
CA PRO A 37 -24.32 -18.69 33.17
C PRO A 37 -23.17 -19.29 34.00
N GLY A 38 -22.85 -20.56 33.75
CA GLY A 38 -21.70 -21.22 34.37
C GLY A 38 -20.36 -20.58 33.98
N ILE A 39 -19.34 -20.77 34.81
CA ILE A 39 -17.96 -20.36 34.49
C ILE A 39 -17.35 -21.27 33.43
N ILE A 40 -16.40 -20.75 32.65
CA ILE A 40 -15.58 -21.59 31.77
C ILE A 40 -14.64 -22.51 32.58
N THR A 41 -14.25 -23.64 32.01
CA THR A 41 -13.32 -24.60 32.63
C THR A 41 -12.23 -25.07 31.66
N ASN A 42 -11.23 -25.81 32.15
CA ASN A 42 -10.14 -26.38 31.34
C ASN A 42 -9.39 -25.36 30.47
N VAL A 43 -9.15 -24.16 31.01
CA VAL A 43 -8.48 -23.07 30.29
C VAL A 43 -7.04 -23.45 29.95
N ARG A 44 -6.68 -23.32 28.68
CA ARG A 44 -5.32 -23.49 28.15
C ARG A 44 -4.92 -22.25 27.36
N VAL A 45 -3.73 -21.74 27.66
CA VAL A 45 -3.20 -20.50 27.06
C VAL A 45 -2.11 -20.83 26.05
N LYS A 46 -2.19 -20.24 24.85
CA LYS A 46 -1.09 -20.17 23.89
C LYS A 46 -0.69 -18.70 23.70
N ASN A 47 0.47 -18.31 24.20
CA ASN A 47 1.01 -16.97 23.98
C ASN A 47 1.44 -16.79 22.51
N ILE A 48 1.14 -15.62 21.95
CA ILE A 48 1.47 -15.21 20.57
C ILE A 48 2.12 -13.81 20.60
N ALA A 49 2.57 -13.29 19.46
CA ALA A 49 3.14 -11.94 19.37
C ALA A 49 2.09 -10.91 19.81
N GLY A 50 2.40 -10.14 20.86
CA GLY A 50 1.52 -9.08 21.38
C GLY A 50 0.16 -9.56 21.90
N GLY A 51 0.01 -10.85 22.21
CA GLY A 51 -1.27 -11.45 22.53
C GLY A 51 -1.23 -12.86 23.13
N ALA A 52 -2.40 -13.43 23.31
CA ALA A 52 -2.59 -14.83 23.67
C ALA A 52 -3.90 -15.37 23.10
N VAL A 53 -3.94 -16.69 22.88
CA VAL A 53 -5.16 -17.43 22.53
C VAL A 53 -5.52 -18.34 23.67
N PHE A 54 -6.72 -18.13 24.23
CA PHE A 54 -7.32 -19.00 25.22
C PHE A 54 -8.13 -20.09 24.52
N HIS A 55 -8.02 -21.32 25.00
CA HIS A 55 -8.92 -22.42 24.67
C HIS A 55 -9.57 -22.89 25.96
N TYR A 56 -10.87 -23.13 25.95
CA TYR A 56 -11.62 -23.44 27.16
C TYR A 56 -12.82 -24.35 26.86
N THR A 57 -13.40 -24.94 27.90
CA THR A 57 -14.68 -25.63 27.85
C THR A 57 -15.79 -24.67 28.25
N LEU A 58 -16.76 -24.47 27.36
CA LEU A 58 -17.95 -23.67 27.62
C LEU A 58 -18.89 -24.38 28.62
N PRO A 59 -19.66 -23.63 29.42
CA PRO A 59 -20.68 -24.20 30.26
C PRO A 59 -21.87 -24.68 29.41
N SER A 60 -22.72 -25.54 29.98
CA SER A 60 -23.83 -26.19 29.27
C SER A 60 -25.12 -25.36 29.19
N ASP A 61 -25.07 -24.08 29.60
CA ASP A 61 -26.24 -23.18 29.61
C ASP A 61 -26.80 -22.97 28.19
N GLU A 62 -28.10 -23.24 27.99
CA GLU A 62 -28.76 -23.13 26.68
C GLU A 62 -28.89 -21.68 26.18
N ASP A 63 -28.82 -20.73 27.10
CA ASP A 63 -28.94 -19.31 26.86
C ASP A 63 -27.58 -18.57 26.89
N LEU A 64 -26.46 -19.29 26.94
CA LEU A 64 -25.14 -18.69 26.77
C LEU A 64 -25.05 -17.91 25.45
N LEU A 65 -24.54 -16.67 25.51
CA LEU A 65 -24.44 -15.78 24.36
C LEU A 65 -22.99 -15.65 23.87
N TYR A 66 -22.06 -15.28 24.77
CA TYR A 66 -20.65 -15.16 24.45
C TYR A 66 -19.75 -15.28 25.68
N VAL A 67 -18.45 -15.47 25.44
CA VAL A 67 -17.39 -15.24 26.42
C VAL A 67 -16.75 -13.89 26.09
N LYS A 68 -16.54 -13.05 27.11
CA LYS A 68 -15.74 -11.83 27.01
C LYS A 68 -14.46 -11.97 27.82
N ALA A 69 -13.37 -11.44 27.29
CA ALA A 69 -12.14 -11.20 28.01
C ALA A 69 -12.04 -9.71 28.35
N VAL A 70 -11.71 -9.41 29.59
CA VAL A 70 -11.44 -8.05 30.08
C VAL A 70 -10.00 -8.02 30.59
N TYR A 71 -9.20 -7.11 30.04
CA TYR A 71 -7.77 -6.99 30.35
C TYR A 71 -7.28 -5.56 30.14
N SER A 72 -6.14 -5.23 30.74
CA SER A 72 -5.48 -3.95 30.52
C SER A 72 -4.22 -4.12 29.68
N ILE A 73 -4.04 -3.28 28.66
CA ILE A 73 -2.92 -3.36 27.70
C ILE A 73 -1.65 -2.66 28.18
N ASP A 74 -1.78 -1.63 29.01
CA ASP A 74 -0.71 -0.76 29.52
C ASP A 74 -0.80 -0.51 31.04
N GLY A 75 -1.74 -1.16 31.73
CA GLY A 75 -2.04 -0.97 33.15
C GLY A 75 -3.13 0.07 33.44
N GLU A 76 -3.55 0.85 32.45
CA GLU A 76 -4.55 1.92 32.61
C GLU A 76 -5.74 1.75 31.66
N THR A 77 -5.48 1.37 30.40
CA THR A 77 -6.45 1.20 29.34
C THR A 77 -7.06 -0.19 29.40
N GLU A 78 -8.32 -0.28 29.84
CA GLU A 78 -9.10 -1.53 29.83
C GLU A 78 -9.70 -1.76 28.44
N VAL A 79 -9.56 -2.98 27.94
CA VAL A 79 -10.08 -3.42 26.65
C VAL A 79 -10.88 -4.71 26.79
N GLU A 80 -11.87 -4.87 25.92
CA GLU A 80 -12.68 -6.08 25.84
C GLU A 80 -12.41 -6.84 24.53
N SER A 81 -12.44 -8.16 24.60
CA SER A 81 -12.48 -9.05 23.42
C SER A 81 -13.59 -10.08 23.61
N LYS A 82 -14.33 -10.43 22.55
CA LYS A 82 -15.51 -11.30 22.66
C LYS A 82 -15.42 -12.47 21.68
N ALA A 83 -15.88 -13.62 22.12
CA ALA A 83 -16.01 -14.83 21.33
C ALA A 83 -17.41 -15.41 21.54
N SER A 84 -18.10 -15.79 20.46
CA SER A 84 -19.47 -16.31 20.57
C SER A 84 -19.52 -17.63 21.34
N ALA A 85 -20.70 -17.99 21.85
CA ALA A 85 -20.94 -19.29 22.48
C ALA A 85 -20.76 -20.51 21.53
N PHE A 86 -20.45 -20.29 20.26
CA PHE A 86 -20.24 -21.35 19.27
C PHE A 86 -18.76 -21.69 19.05
N VAL A 87 -17.84 -20.98 19.72
CA VAL A 87 -16.40 -21.21 19.63
C VAL A 87 -15.81 -21.46 21.01
N ASP A 88 -14.80 -22.32 21.06
CA ASP A 88 -14.11 -22.74 22.28
C ASP A 88 -12.79 -21.98 22.50
N SER A 89 -12.58 -20.89 21.76
CA SER A 89 -11.36 -20.08 21.82
C SER A 89 -11.64 -18.58 21.74
N LEU A 90 -10.76 -17.82 22.42
CA LEU A 90 -10.80 -16.36 22.46
C LEU A 90 -9.38 -15.81 22.28
N LEU A 91 -9.26 -14.83 21.38
CA LEU A 91 -8.03 -14.11 21.09
C LEU A 91 -8.00 -12.80 21.87
N VAL A 92 -6.88 -12.52 22.54
CA VAL A 92 -6.55 -11.21 23.12
C VAL A 92 -5.29 -10.66 22.47
N LEU A 93 -5.26 -9.36 22.21
CA LEU A 93 -4.19 -8.66 21.50
C LEU A 93 -3.99 -7.26 22.07
N GLY A 94 -2.89 -6.62 21.71
CA GLY A 94 -2.60 -5.22 22.05
C GLY A 94 -1.57 -5.03 23.14
N PHE A 95 -0.91 -6.09 23.58
CA PHE A 95 0.17 -6.00 24.56
C PHE A 95 1.46 -5.54 23.88
N GLY A 96 2.02 -4.42 24.36
CA GLY A 96 3.23 -3.80 23.82
C GLY A 96 4.55 -4.40 24.31
N ASP A 97 4.51 -5.38 25.22
CA ASP A 97 5.71 -5.99 25.80
C ASP A 97 5.54 -7.50 26.11
N THR A 98 6.40 -8.05 26.98
CA THR A 98 6.44 -9.48 27.36
C THR A 98 6.34 -9.72 28.87
N ILE A 99 5.77 -8.77 29.62
CA ILE A 99 5.49 -8.94 31.05
C ILE A 99 4.25 -9.82 31.27
N GLN A 100 3.91 -10.07 32.53
CA GLN A 100 2.73 -10.85 32.88
C GLN A 100 1.49 -9.96 32.95
N TYR A 101 0.40 -10.44 32.38
CA TYR A 101 -0.90 -9.78 32.41
C TYR A 101 -1.97 -10.71 32.97
N GLN A 102 -2.92 -10.15 33.71
CA GLN A 102 -4.11 -10.87 34.13
C GLN A 102 -5.24 -10.59 33.13
N VAL A 103 -5.87 -11.65 32.67
CA VAL A 103 -7.04 -11.60 31.80
C VAL A 103 -8.21 -12.24 32.52
N LYS A 104 -9.32 -11.50 32.61
CA LYS A 104 -10.58 -12.00 33.19
C LYS A 104 -11.46 -12.53 32.09
N LEU A 105 -11.79 -13.81 32.13
CA LEU A 105 -12.70 -14.46 31.20
C LEU A 105 -14.07 -14.61 31.86
N ILE A 106 -15.10 -14.06 31.22
CA ILE A 106 -16.45 -13.93 31.76
C ILE A 106 -17.44 -14.45 30.72
N THR A 107 -18.29 -15.41 31.10
CA THR A 107 -19.43 -15.87 30.31
C THR A 107 -20.60 -14.91 30.50
N VAL A 108 -21.29 -14.61 29.39
CA VAL A 108 -22.45 -13.74 29.36
C VAL A 108 -23.58 -14.44 28.61
N ASP A 109 -24.77 -14.44 29.18
CA ASP A 109 -25.96 -15.05 28.59
C ASP A 109 -26.75 -14.08 27.70
N LYS A 110 -27.86 -14.56 27.13
CA LYS A 110 -28.79 -13.79 26.30
C LYS A 110 -29.54 -12.71 27.10
N SER A 111 -29.63 -12.86 28.42
CA SER A 111 -30.25 -11.95 29.36
C SER A 111 -29.30 -10.85 29.87
N ARG A 112 -28.02 -10.90 29.49
CA ARG A 112 -26.92 -10.02 29.93
C ARG A 112 -26.47 -10.24 31.37
N ASN A 113 -26.78 -11.40 31.96
CA ASN A 113 -26.17 -11.76 33.23
C ASN A 113 -24.71 -12.20 32.98
N GLU A 114 -23.82 -11.76 33.86
CA GLU A 114 -22.39 -12.07 33.80
C GLU A 114 -22.02 -13.04 34.91
N ALA A 115 -21.27 -14.09 34.57
CA ALA A 115 -20.75 -15.02 35.56
C ALA A 115 -19.57 -14.40 36.35
N GLU A 116 -19.20 -15.05 37.45
CA GLU A 116 -17.95 -14.75 38.14
C GLU A 116 -16.74 -14.95 37.20
N PRO A 117 -15.73 -14.06 37.22
CA PRO A 117 -14.61 -14.11 36.29
C PRO A 117 -13.65 -15.27 36.60
N HIS A 118 -13.28 -16.04 35.57
CA HIS A 118 -12.07 -16.87 35.60
C HIS A 118 -10.86 -16.01 35.28
N VAL A 119 -9.93 -15.87 36.23
CA VAL A 119 -8.71 -15.07 36.06
C VAL A 119 -7.57 -15.97 35.60
N GLU A 120 -6.98 -15.64 34.46
CA GLU A 120 -5.84 -16.35 33.90
C GLU A 120 -4.66 -15.41 33.69
N THR A 121 -3.44 -15.89 33.96
CA THR A 121 -2.22 -15.09 33.77
C THR A 121 -1.54 -15.48 32.47
N ILE A 122 -1.22 -14.48 31.63
CA ILE A 122 -0.53 -14.69 30.35
C ILE A 122 0.81 -13.97 30.33
N ARG A 123 1.68 -14.38 29.39
CA ARG A 123 2.94 -13.71 29.10
C ARG A 123 3.13 -13.65 27.58
N PRO A 124 2.68 -12.57 26.92
CA PRO A 124 2.75 -12.43 25.47
C PRO A 124 4.18 -12.62 24.94
N LEU A 125 4.28 -13.10 23.70
CA LEU A 125 5.54 -13.08 22.98
C LEU A 125 5.83 -11.65 22.49
N ILE A 126 7.07 -11.41 22.05
CA ILE A 126 7.52 -10.11 21.55
C ILE A 126 6.53 -9.62 20.47
N PRO A 127 5.92 -8.44 20.63
CA PRO A 127 4.95 -7.92 19.67
C PRO A 127 5.60 -7.57 18.34
N ASP A 128 4.78 -7.64 17.29
CA ASP A 128 5.23 -7.47 15.90
C ASP A 128 5.88 -6.11 15.65
N VAL A 129 5.37 -5.03 16.27
CA VAL A 129 5.98 -3.69 16.20
C VAL A 129 7.47 -3.72 16.58
N LEU A 130 7.84 -4.48 17.62
CA LEU A 130 9.22 -4.59 18.07
C LEU A 130 10.06 -5.50 17.19
N SER A 131 9.52 -6.63 16.72
CA SER A 131 10.25 -7.55 15.85
C SER A 131 10.50 -6.95 14.46
N ILE A 132 9.49 -6.33 13.85
CA ILE A 132 9.57 -5.70 12.53
C ILE A 132 10.52 -4.50 12.57
N SER A 133 10.50 -3.69 13.63
CA SER A 133 11.38 -2.50 13.75
C SER A 133 12.88 -2.82 13.60
N LYS A 134 13.30 -4.04 13.94
CA LYS A 134 14.69 -4.50 13.79
C LYS A 134 15.09 -4.75 12.33
N THR A 135 14.12 -4.98 11.46
CA THR A 135 14.30 -5.22 10.02
C THR A 135 14.16 -3.95 9.19
N LEU A 136 13.67 -2.84 9.80
CA LEU A 136 13.47 -1.58 9.11
C LEU A 136 14.81 -1.02 8.61
N SER A 137 14.93 -0.97 7.28
CA SER A 137 16.05 -0.38 6.57
C SER A 137 15.58 0.85 5.80
N ILE A 138 16.32 1.95 5.96
CA ILE A 138 16.08 3.20 5.26
C ILE A 138 17.37 3.56 4.54
N VAL A 139 17.25 3.77 3.23
CA VAL A 139 18.39 4.12 2.37
C VAL A 139 18.03 5.32 1.50
N SER A 140 19.05 6.06 1.06
CA SER A 140 18.89 7.16 0.13
C SER A 140 18.29 6.64 -1.17
N ASP A 141 17.34 7.40 -1.71
CA ASP A 141 16.79 7.15 -3.03
C ASP A 141 16.68 8.47 -3.82
N PHE A 142 16.39 8.38 -5.11
CA PHE A 142 16.18 9.53 -5.96
C PHE A 142 15.00 10.39 -5.49
N GLY A 143 15.29 11.65 -5.20
CA GLY A 143 14.34 12.62 -4.70
C GLY A 143 13.84 12.34 -3.28
N GLY A 144 14.43 11.39 -2.55
CA GLY A 144 14.08 11.14 -1.15
C GLY A 144 14.73 9.89 -0.55
N LEU A 145 13.91 8.97 -0.06
CA LEU A 145 14.37 7.76 0.63
C LEU A 145 13.47 6.57 0.33
N LEU A 146 14.04 5.38 0.52
CA LEU A 146 13.38 4.10 0.43
C LEU A 146 13.40 3.41 1.80
N ALA A 147 12.23 3.13 2.35
CA ALA A 147 12.02 2.31 3.53
C ALA A 147 11.61 0.88 3.14
N THR A 148 12.21 -0.12 3.77
CA THR A 148 11.89 -1.55 3.59
C THR A 148 11.84 -2.25 4.94
N TRP A 149 10.94 -3.22 5.09
CA TRP A 149 10.76 -4.00 6.33
C TRP A 149 10.14 -5.37 6.06
N GLU A 150 10.33 -6.30 7.00
CA GLU A 150 9.75 -7.64 6.95
C GLU A 150 8.71 -7.83 8.06
N ASN A 151 7.50 -8.21 7.68
CA ASN A 151 6.34 -8.43 8.55
C ASN A 151 5.75 -9.83 8.32
N PRO A 152 6.44 -10.89 8.81
CA PRO A 152 6.07 -12.28 8.52
C PRO A 152 4.67 -12.66 9.03
N ASN A 153 4.19 -12.00 10.09
CA ASN A 153 2.89 -12.26 10.70
C ASN A 153 1.75 -11.46 10.07
N LYS A 154 2.03 -10.60 9.08
CA LYS A 154 1.04 -9.70 8.45
C LYS A 154 0.31 -8.81 9.45
N ALA A 155 1.01 -8.38 10.50
CA ALA A 155 0.44 -7.49 11.51
C ALA A 155 0.11 -6.13 10.88
N ASP A 156 -1.01 -5.53 11.29
CA ASP A 156 -1.37 -4.17 10.86
C ASP A 156 -0.48 -3.15 11.59
N ILE A 157 0.42 -2.51 10.84
CA ILE A 157 1.38 -1.55 11.37
C ILE A 157 1.39 -0.24 10.59
N SER A 158 1.91 0.79 11.25
CA SER A 158 2.36 2.03 10.62
C SER A 158 3.88 2.17 10.78
N VAL A 159 4.58 2.51 9.69
CA VAL A 159 5.98 2.94 9.70
C VAL A 159 5.98 4.46 9.63
N ASN A 160 6.40 5.09 10.72
CA ASN A 160 6.38 6.54 10.88
C ASN A 160 7.78 7.09 10.63
N ILE A 161 7.88 8.06 9.74
CA ILE A 161 9.13 8.77 9.42
C ILE A 161 8.94 10.23 9.77
N GLU A 162 9.79 10.73 10.65
CA GLU A 162 9.78 12.12 11.09
C GLU A 162 11.14 12.76 10.82
N ILE A 163 11.15 14.01 10.36
CA ILE A 163 12.36 14.77 10.08
C ILE A 163 12.55 15.87 11.11
N GLU A 164 13.80 16.15 11.45
CA GLU A 164 14.15 17.28 12.29
C GLU A 164 13.93 18.61 11.53
N ASP A 165 13.19 19.53 12.14
CA ASP A 165 12.93 20.86 11.60
C ASP A 165 14.00 21.89 12.04
N HIS A 166 13.80 23.14 11.66
CA HIS A 166 14.72 24.24 12.00
C HIS A 166 14.80 24.53 13.51
N ASN A 167 13.79 24.10 14.29
CA ASN A 167 13.74 24.25 15.74
C ASN A 167 14.33 23.05 16.49
N ARG A 168 14.87 22.05 15.76
CA ARG A 168 15.33 20.76 16.28
C ARG A 168 14.21 19.89 16.86
N GLU A 169 13.01 20.06 16.34
CA GLU A 169 11.86 19.22 16.66
C GLU A 169 11.61 18.23 15.53
N TYR A 170 11.29 16.99 15.88
CA TYR A 170 10.93 15.97 14.89
C TYR A 170 9.46 16.12 14.51
N VAL A 171 9.21 16.42 13.24
CA VAL A 171 7.87 16.59 12.68
C VAL A 171 7.54 15.46 11.70
N PRO A 172 6.28 15.01 11.61
CA PRO A 172 5.86 13.99 10.66
C PRO A 172 6.23 14.35 9.21
N LYS A 173 6.93 13.44 8.54
CA LYS A 173 7.24 13.54 7.11
C LYS A 173 6.40 12.60 6.27
N GLU A 174 6.30 11.34 6.70
CA GLU A 174 5.53 10.31 5.99
C GLU A 174 5.09 9.20 6.93
N ILE A 175 3.93 8.59 6.65
CA ILE A 175 3.42 7.42 7.37
C ILE A 175 2.99 6.35 6.37
N PHE A 176 3.61 5.18 6.44
CA PHE A 176 3.21 4.02 5.62
C PHE A 176 2.39 3.04 6.45
N TYR A 177 1.15 2.78 6.04
CA TYR A 177 0.30 1.73 6.63
C TYR A 177 0.47 0.42 5.84
N SER A 178 0.71 -0.70 6.52
CA SER A 178 0.91 -1.98 5.85
C SER A 178 0.65 -3.20 6.73
N SER A 179 0.14 -4.25 6.09
CA SER A 179 0.07 -5.63 6.60
C SER A 179 0.74 -6.64 5.66
N SER A 180 1.50 -6.15 4.67
CA SER A 180 2.20 -7.00 3.69
C SER A 180 3.42 -7.67 4.29
N ILE A 181 3.73 -8.91 3.87
CA ILE A 181 4.88 -9.67 4.38
C ILE A 181 6.20 -8.93 4.15
N ASN A 182 6.40 -8.39 2.95
CA ASN A 182 7.54 -7.55 2.63
C ASN A 182 7.01 -6.16 2.33
N GLY A 183 7.33 -5.21 3.19
CA GLY A 183 6.88 -3.84 3.05
C GLY A 183 7.92 -2.96 2.37
N LYS A 184 7.42 -2.01 1.58
CA LYS A 184 8.22 -1.01 0.87
C LYS A 184 7.47 0.33 0.91
N GLY A 185 8.16 1.40 1.27
CA GLY A 185 7.64 2.77 1.24
C GLY A 185 8.67 3.71 0.64
N THR A 186 8.25 4.65 -0.21
CA THR A 186 9.16 5.62 -0.83
C THR A 186 8.68 7.02 -0.51
N VAL A 187 9.57 7.87 -0.01
CA VAL A 187 9.33 9.30 0.17
C VAL A 187 10.01 10.05 -0.97
N ARG A 188 9.35 11.04 -1.54
CA ARG A 188 9.87 11.86 -2.64
C ARG A 188 9.77 13.35 -2.32
N GLY A 189 10.29 14.19 -3.22
CA GLY A 189 10.25 15.65 -3.10
C GLY A 189 11.13 16.19 -1.98
N MET A 190 12.20 15.46 -1.63
CA MET A 190 13.23 15.92 -0.70
C MET A 190 14.37 16.56 -1.48
N ASP A 191 15.00 17.56 -0.88
CA ASP A 191 16.22 18.19 -1.42
C ASP A 191 17.43 17.28 -1.20
N THR A 192 18.59 17.67 -1.73
CA THR A 192 19.86 16.93 -1.70
C THR A 192 20.79 17.34 -0.57
N ILE A 193 20.22 17.97 0.46
CA ILE A 193 20.91 18.31 1.71
C ILE A 193 20.75 17.18 2.74
N PRO A 194 21.60 17.10 3.77
CA PRO A 194 21.41 16.15 4.87
C PRO A 194 20.09 16.38 5.61
N PHE A 195 19.31 15.32 5.79
CA PHE A 195 18.14 15.27 6.66
C PHE A 195 18.42 14.36 7.84
N HIS A 196 18.30 14.91 9.06
CA HIS A 196 18.25 14.12 10.28
C HIS A 196 16.82 13.64 10.48
N PHE A 197 16.64 12.35 10.73
CA PHE A 197 15.31 11.78 10.88
C PHE A 197 15.27 10.80 12.05
N ARG A 198 14.05 10.57 12.54
CA ARG A 198 13.76 9.45 13.42
C ARG A 198 12.64 8.61 12.86
N THR A 199 12.70 7.31 13.11
CA THR A 199 11.63 6.38 12.73
C THR A 199 11.19 5.52 13.89
N TYR A 200 9.94 5.13 13.82
CA TYR A 200 9.34 4.15 14.73
C TYR A 200 8.18 3.45 14.05
N LEU A 201 7.93 2.22 14.48
CA LEU A 201 6.71 1.52 14.13
C LEU A 201 5.66 1.74 15.22
N GLN A 202 4.41 1.74 14.81
CA GLN A 202 3.27 1.80 15.71
C GLN A 202 2.15 0.87 15.24
N ASP A 203 1.54 0.13 16.17
CA ASP A 203 0.33 -0.66 15.89
C ASP A 203 -0.96 0.13 16.15
N HIS A 204 -2.11 -0.50 15.92
CA HIS A 204 -3.40 0.14 16.10
C HIS A 204 -3.79 0.33 17.58
N TRP A 205 -3.11 -0.32 18.53
CA TRP A 205 -3.32 -0.14 19.97
C TRP A 205 -2.47 1.01 20.53
N GLY A 206 -1.57 1.58 19.72
CA GLY A 206 -0.70 2.68 20.11
C GLY A 206 0.66 2.23 20.65
N ASN A 207 0.97 0.93 20.63
CA ASN A 207 2.29 0.44 21.02
C ASN A 207 3.32 0.93 19.99
N LYS A 208 4.45 1.45 20.49
CA LYS A 208 5.52 2.01 19.65
C LYS A 208 6.82 1.25 19.82
N SER A 209 7.56 1.11 18.73
CA SER A 209 8.97 0.70 18.82
C SER A 209 9.84 1.83 19.38
N PRO A 210 11.04 1.53 19.88
CA PRO A 210 12.05 2.56 20.15
C PRO A 210 12.31 3.41 18.91
N PHE A 211 12.58 4.70 19.10
CA PHE A 211 12.98 5.58 18.02
C PHE A 211 14.38 5.21 17.52
N LYS A 212 14.51 5.02 16.20
CA LYS A 212 15.79 4.91 15.52
C LYS A 212 16.11 6.25 14.88
N TYR A 213 17.30 6.79 15.18
CA TYR A 213 17.78 8.06 14.63
C TYR A 213 18.83 7.79 13.57
N ASP A 214 18.78 8.53 12.47
CA ASP A 214 19.77 8.41 11.40
C ASP A 214 19.81 9.69 10.55
N THR A 215 20.73 9.74 9.58
CA THR A 215 20.87 10.84 8.63
C THR A 215 20.84 10.30 7.21
N ILE A 216 20.04 10.93 6.35
CA ILE A 216 19.98 10.58 4.93
C ILE A 216 20.30 11.79 4.07
N ILE A 217 20.98 11.56 2.94
CA ILE A 217 21.17 12.55 1.88
C ILE A 217 20.49 11.98 0.64
N PRO A 218 19.32 12.49 0.24
CA PRO A 218 18.63 12.04 -0.96
C PRO A 218 19.48 12.21 -2.22
N ILE A 219 19.29 11.31 -3.19
CA ILE A 219 19.94 11.41 -4.50
C ILE A 219 19.16 12.44 -5.32
N TYR A 220 19.86 13.35 -6.01
CA TYR A 220 19.20 14.34 -6.87
C TYR A 220 18.34 13.67 -7.94
N GLU A 221 17.14 14.18 -8.17
CA GLU A 221 16.26 13.72 -9.25
C GLU A 221 15.71 14.91 -10.03
N THR A 222 15.80 14.84 -11.35
CA THR A 222 15.15 15.76 -12.28
C THR A 222 14.61 15.01 -13.49
N LYS A 223 13.63 15.62 -14.17
CA LYS A 223 13.17 15.14 -15.49
C LYS A 223 14.21 15.52 -16.54
N PHE A 224 14.62 14.57 -17.36
CA PHE A 224 15.58 14.84 -18.43
C PHE A 224 14.90 15.61 -19.56
N ASP A 225 15.66 16.51 -20.17
CA ASP A 225 15.17 17.38 -21.24
C ASP A 225 15.03 16.60 -22.56
N LYS A 226 13.78 16.34 -22.97
CA LYS A 226 13.43 15.60 -24.19
C LYS A 226 13.94 16.26 -25.47
N LEU A 227 14.20 17.57 -25.47
CA LEU A 227 14.75 18.26 -26.65
C LEU A 227 16.18 17.82 -26.97
N LYS A 228 16.85 17.15 -26.04
CA LYS A 228 18.18 16.56 -26.25
C LYS A 228 18.11 15.12 -26.75
N PHE A 229 16.93 14.50 -26.75
CA PHE A 229 16.80 13.11 -27.14
C PHE A 229 16.90 12.98 -28.65
N ALA A 230 17.57 11.93 -29.09
CA ALA A 230 17.77 11.68 -30.50
C ALA A 230 17.58 10.20 -30.84
N LYS A 231 17.05 9.95 -32.04
CA LYS A 231 17.04 8.61 -32.61
C LYS A 231 18.49 8.11 -32.79
N VAL A 232 18.75 6.91 -32.30
CA VAL A 232 19.91 6.12 -32.71
C VAL A 232 19.39 4.84 -33.33
N THR A 233 20.06 4.32 -34.35
CA THR A 233 19.75 3.01 -34.91
C THR A 233 20.83 2.06 -34.51
N THR A 234 20.44 1.00 -33.83
CA THR A 234 21.36 0.02 -33.29
C THR A 234 21.10 -1.35 -33.89
N SER A 235 22.12 -2.22 -33.88
CA SER A 235 21.94 -3.60 -34.33
C SER A 235 20.86 -4.30 -33.50
N GLY A 236 19.84 -4.83 -34.17
CA GLY A 236 18.68 -5.51 -33.56
C GLY A 236 17.43 -4.63 -33.39
N ASP A 237 17.53 -3.31 -33.55
CA ASP A 237 16.33 -2.45 -33.51
C ASP A 237 15.38 -2.79 -34.66
N ILE A 238 14.08 -2.86 -34.36
CA ILE A 238 13.05 -3.09 -35.36
C ILE A 238 12.79 -1.76 -36.12
N PRO A 239 12.58 -1.76 -37.45
CA PRO A 239 12.09 -0.57 -38.13
C PRO A 239 10.69 -0.20 -37.61
N PRO A 240 10.28 1.08 -37.70
CA PRO A 240 8.92 1.47 -37.35
C PRO A 240 7.90 0.95 -38.38
N TYR A 241 6.62 0.98 -38.03
CA TYR A 241 5.53 0.61 -38.94
C TYR A 241 5.55 1.46 -40.22
N ASN A 242 5.74 2.78 -40.07
CA ASN A 242 6.03 3.73 -41.14
C ASN A 242 6.66 5.00 -40.53
N SER A 243 6.89 6.04 -41.35
CA SER A 243 7.50 7.30 -40.91
C SER A 243 6.69 8.08 -39.87
N ASP A 244 5.36 7.95 -39.86
CA ASP A 244 4.49 8.70 -38.96
C ASP A 244 4.53 8.14 -37.54
N TYR A 245 4.82 6.84 -37.41
CA TYR A 245 4.92 6.07 -36.16
C TYR A 245 6.37 5.77 -35.74
N ASP A 246 7.33 6.60 -36.18
CA ASP A 246 8.75 6.42 -35.88
C ASP A 246 9.09 6.78 -34.41
N ILE A 247 10.28 6.39 -33.95
CA ILE A 247 10.67 6.43 -32.54
C ILE A 247 10.63 7.82 -31.90
N HIS A 248 10.77 8.91 -32.68
CA HIS A 248 10.68 10.27 -32.15
C HIS A 248 9.35 10.57 -31.44
N ARG A 249 8.30 9.80 -31.76
CA ARG A 249 6.99 9.89 -31.09
C ARG A 249 7.04 9.57 -29.61
N ILE A 250 8.05 8.83 -29.13
CA ILE A 250 8.12 8.51 -27.69
C ILE A 250 8.64 9.68 -26.85
N TRP A 251 9.08 10.80 -27.45
CA TRP A 251 9.53 11.99 -26.71
C TRP A 251 9.06 13.32 -27.33
N ASP A 252 7.98 13.31 -28.12
CA ASP A 252 7.47 14.52 -28.80
C ASP A 252 6.47 15.34 -27.96
N GLY A 253 6.15 14.90 -26.75
CA GLY A 253 5.24 15.55 -25.82
C GLY A 253 3.77 15.15 -26.00
N ASN A 254 3.47 14.22 -26.89
CA ASN A 254 2.14 13.68 -27.12
C ASN A 254 1.88 12.46 -26.21
N ASN A 255 1.77 12.71 -24.90
CA ASN A 255 1.60 11.72 -23.82
C ASN A 255 0.43 10.72 -24.01
N GLY A 256 0.56 9.78 -24.95
CA GLY A 256 -0.42 8.76 -25.29
C GLY A 256 -1.32 9.06 -26.49
N GLY A 257 -1.16 10.20 -27.16
CA GLY A 257 -1.93 10.50 -28.37
C GLY A 257 -1.42 9.76 -29.62
N ASP A 258 -2.09 10.01 -30.74
CA ASP A 258 -1.66 9.52 -32.05
C ASP A 258 -1.05 10.65 -32.91
N PRO A 259 -0.11 10.33 -33.81
CA PRO A 259 0.53 9.01 -33.94
C PRO A 259 1.52 8.76 -32.79
N CYS A 260 1.44 7.58 -32.17
CA CYS A 260 2.43 7.09 -31.21
C CYS A 260 3.59 6.36 -31.93
N TYR A 261 4.57 5.83 -31.19
CA TYR A 261 5.49 4.85 -31.81
C TYR A 261 4.76 3.50 -32.01
N SER A 262 4.98 2.87 -33.17
CA SER A 262 4.54 1.48 -33.41
C SER A 262 5.58 0.74 -34.22
N SER A 263 5.93 -0.47 -33.79
CA SER A 263 6.63 -1.43 -34.66
C SER A 263 5.66 -2.06 -35.68
N PRO A 264 6.17 -2.63 -36.79
CA PRO A 264 5.37 -3.42 -37.72
C PRO A 264 4.94 -4.75 -37.09
N ALA A 265 3.75 -5.21 -37.43
CA ALA A 265 3.26 -6.53 -37.07
C ALA A 265 3.72 -7.60 -38.08
N GLY A 266 3.79 -8.86 -37.64
CA GLY A 266 3.97 -10.01 -38.53
C GLY A 266 5.37 -10.15 -39.13
N THR A 267 6.40 -9.56 -38.52
CA THR A 267 7.79 -9.65 -38.99
C THR A 267 8.45 -11.02 -38.74
N GLY A 268 7.85 -11.85 -37.89
CA GLY A 268 8.48 -13.08 -37.38
C GLY A 268 9.61 -12.82 -36.38
N ILE A 269 9.85 -11.57 -35.99
CA ILE A 269 10.89 -11.15 -35.06
C ILE A 269 10.24 -10.81 -33.72
N TRP A 270 10.55 -11.59 -32.70
CA TRP A 270 10.18 -11.34 -31.31
C TRP A 270 11.22 -11.96 -30.36
N PRO A 271 11.63 -11.29 -29.27
CA PRO A 271 11.27 -9.94 -28.83
C PRO A 271 11.77 -8.83 -29.77
N GLN A 272 11.28 -7.61 -29.61
CA GLN A 272 11.66 -6.46 -30.45
C GLN A 272 12.33 -5.37 -29.63
N THR A 273 13.23 -4.59 -30.25
CA THR A 273 13.97 -3.51 -29.58
C THR A 273 13.86 -2.18 -30.30
N VAL A 274 13.97 -1.10 -29.53
CA VAL A 274 14.21 0.27 -30.00
C VAL A 274 15.21 0.96 -29.10
N SER A 275 16.00 1.87 -29.66
CA SER A 275 17.07 2.56 -28.93
C SER A 275 17.10 4.07 -29.22
N PHE A 276 17.46 4.88 -28.24
CA PHE A 276 17.56 6.34 -28.34
C PHE A 276 18.70 6.91 -27.48
N ASP A 277 19.26 8.04 -27.89
CA ASP A 277 20.24 8.83 -27.13
C ASP A 277 19.50 9.85 -26.26
N LEU A 278 19.88 9.96 -24.98
CA LEU A 278 19.34 10.97 -24.06
C LEU A 278 19.97 12.36 -24.27
N GLY A 279 21.07 12.44 -25.02
CA GLY A 279 21.85 13.65 -25.26
C GLY A 279 22.62 14.16 -24.04
N VAL A 280 22.41 13.55 -22.88
CA VAL A 280 23.11 13.80 -21.61
C VAL A 280 23.44 12.47 -20.95
N ILE A 281 24.54 12.46 -20.19
CA ILE A 281 24.84 11.34 -19.31
C ILE A 281 24.07 11.54 -18.01
N GLY A 282 23.45 10.48 -17.51
CA GLY A 282 22.79 10.54 -16.22
C GLY A 282 22.57 9.19 -15.58
N LYS A 283 22.42 9.21 -14.25
CA LYS A 283 22.05 8.05 -13.46
C LYS A 283 20.53 8.00 -13.36
N ILE A 284 19.93 7.08 -14.10
CA ILE A 284 18.46 7.01 -14.25
C ILE A 284 17.83 6.59 -12.92
N SER A 285 16.81 7.31 -12.48
CA SER A 285 15.99 6.97 -11.32
C SER A 285 14.77 6.13 -11.72
N ARG A 286 14.10 6.55 -12.79
CA ARG A 286 12.89 5.89 -13.30
C ARG A 286 12.60 6.26 -14.75
N LEU A 287 11.85 5.39 -15.40
CA LEU A 287 11.18 5.64 -16.67
C LEU A 287 9.69 5.72 -16.40
N ARG A 288 9.04 6.82 -16.81
CA ARG A 288 7.58 6.91 -16.86
C ARG A 288 7.12 6.55 -18.27
N LEU A 289 6.27 5.54 -18.39
CA LEU A 289 5.72 5.08 -19.66
C LEU A 289 4.28 5.59 -19.80
N PHE A 290 3.98 6.25 -20.91
CA PHE A 290 2.61 6.54 -21.32
C PHE A 290 2.19 5.53 -22.39
N GLN A 291 1.04 4.90 -22.16
CA GLN A 291 0.40 4.02 -23.12
C GLN A 291 -0.19 4.84 -24.27
N ARG A 292 -0.46 4.22 -25.41
CA ARG A 292 -1.35 4.78 -26.42
C ARG A 292 -2.77 4.83 -25.85
N THR A 293 -3.29 6.03 -25.66
CA THR A 293 -4.59 6.34 -25.04
C THR A 293 -5.51 7.14 -25.96
N SER A 294 -5.20 7.25 -27.26
CA SER A 294 -6.03 7.97 -28.25
C SER A 294 -7.45 7.41 -28.39
N SER A 295 -7.66 6.16 -27.97
CA SER A 295 -8.97 5.54 -27.76
C SER A 295 -8.94 4.76 -26.44
N THR A 296 -10.06 4.75 -25.73
CA THR A 296 -10.23 3.93 -24.52
C THR A 296 -10.01 2.44 -24.81
N ASN A 297 -10.34 1.97 -26.02
CA ASN A 297 -10.13 0.58 -26.43
C ASN A 297 -8.66 0.17 -26.55
N TYR A 298 -7.72 1.12 -26.50
CA TYR A 298 -6.28 0.84 -26.57
C TYR A 298 -5.63 0.73 -25.19
N ILE A 299 -6.24 1.30 -24.15
CA ILE A 299 -5.70 1.31 -22.79
C ILE A 299 -5.59 -0.12 -22.26
N PHE A 300 -4.40 -0.50 -21.78
CA PHE A 300 -4.07 -1.87 -21.36
C PHE A 300 -4.49 -2.93 -22.41
N HIS A 301 -4.36 -2.59 -23.70
CA HIS A 301 -4.73 -3.40 -24.85
C HIS A 301 -3.73 -3.22 -26.02
N GLU A 302 -4.00 -3.84 -27.16
CA GLU A 302 -3.24 -3.71 -28.41
C GLU A 302 -1.73 -3.97 -28.21
N GLY A 303 -0.90 -3.15 -28.85
CA GLY A 303 0.55 -3.17 -28.75
C GLY A 303 1.10 -2.49 -27.51
N ASN A 304 0.28 -1.95 -26.59
CA ASN A 304 0.83 -1.34 -25.37
C ASN A 304 1.67 -2.36 -24.59
N LEU A 305 2.84 -1.91 -24.12
CA LEU A 305 3.79 -2.78 -23.43
C LEU A 305 3.19 -3.35 -22.13
N ARG A 306 3.35 -4.66 -21.95
CA ARG A 306 3.05 -5.35 -20.69
C ARG A 306 4.31 -5.81 -19.98
N ASN A 307 5.18 -6.56 -20.66
CA ASN A 307 6.49 -6.92 -20.11
C ASN A 307 7.58 -6.40 -21.03
N PHE A 308 8.53 -5.69 -20.45
CA PHE A 308 9.65 -5.12 -21.19
C PHE A 308 10.86 -4.95 -20.27
N GLU A 309 12.02 -4.74 -20.87
CA GLU A 309 13.23 -4.44 -20.13
C GLU A 309 13.79 -3.11 -20.62
N VAL A 310 14.40 -2.37 -19.69
CA VAL A 310 15.14 -1.14 -20.01
C VAL A 310 16.61 -1.43 -19.82
N TRP A 311 17.39 -1.17 -20.87
CA TRP A 311 18.83 -1.35 -20.91
C TRP A 311 19.48 -0.01 -21.21
N GLY A 312 20.73 0.16 -20.78
CA GLY A 312 21.47 1.35 -21.13
C GLY A 312 22.97 1.13 -21.22
N CYS A 313 23.63 2.05 -21.91
CA CYS A 313 25.08 2.11 -21.96
C CYS A 313 25.56 3.56 -21.93
N LEU A 314 26.79 3.74 -21.45
CA LEU A 314 27.42 5.07 -21.40
C LEU A 314 27.89 5.52 -22.79
N ASN A 315 28.55 4.62 -23.53
CA ASN A 315 29.06 4.87 -24.86
C ASN A 315 28.54 3.78 -25.80
N TYR A 316 27.87 4.18 -26.88
CA TYR A 316 27.41 3.26 -27.91
C TYR A 316 28.44 3.14 -29.04
N ASN A 317 28.86 1.92 -29.36
CA ASN A 317 29.73 1.65 -30.50
C ASN A 317 28.93 0.94 -31.62
N PRO A 318 28.65 1.61 -32.76
CA PRO A 318 27.88 1.02 -33.85
C PRO A 318 28.58 -0.14 -34.55
N ALA A 319 29.91 -0.29 -34.39
CA ALA A 319 30.66 -1.41 -34.95
C ALA A 319 30.51 -2.70 -34.11
N GLN A 320 30.03 -2.61 -32.88
CA GLN A 320 29.77 -3.76 -32.02
C GLN A 320 28.29 -4.14 -32.08
N SER A 321 28.02 -5.41 -32.38
CA SER A 321 26.68 -5.99 -32.31
C SER A 321 26.46 -6.71 -30.99
N GLY A 322 25.20 -6.98 -30.66
CA GLY A 322 24.84 -7.76 -29.47
C GLY A 322 24.68 -6.93 -28.19
N TRP A 323 24.55 -7.65 -27.07
CA TRP A 323 24.13 -7.13 -25.78
C TRP A 323 25.29 -6.78 -24.83
N GLU A 324 26.54 -7.11 -25.18
CA GLU A 324 27.70 -6.97 -24.29
C GLU A 324 27.97 -5.52 -23.85
N GLN A 325 27.66 -4.54 -24.71
CA GLN A 325 27.80 -3.13 -24.38
C GLN A 325 26.64 -2.57 -23.56
N TRP A 326 25.57 -3.34 -23.36
CA TRP A 326 24.34 -2.91 -22.69
C TRP A 326 24.25 -3.50 -21.28
N THR A 327 23.92 -2.65 -20.31
CA THR A 327 23.61 -3.06 -18.93
C THR A 327 22.11 -3.05 -18.73
N LYS A 328 21.54 -4.13 -18.18
CA LYS A 328 20.12 -4.17 -17.82
C LYS A 328 19.89 -3.24 -16.63
N LEU A 329 19.00 -2.28 -16.81
CA LEU A 329 18.64 -1.30 -15.78
C LEU A 329 17.35 -1.73 -15.06
N MET A 330 16.34 -2.15 -15.82
CA MET A 330 15.00 -2.46 -15.29
C MET A 330 14.43 -3.73 -15.92
N ASP A 331 13.65 -4.47 -15.14
CA ASP A 331 12.74 -5.52 -15.59
C ASP A 331 11.32 -5.07 -15.23
N CYS A 332 10.49 -4.81 -16.24
CA CYS A 332 9.26 -4.06 -16.09
C CYS A 332 8.04 -4.93 -16.40
N GLU A 333 7.04 -4.87 -15.52
CA GLU A 333 5.68 -5.34 -15.79
C GLU A 333 4.70 -4.19 -15.59
N SER A 334 4.00 -3.82 -16.65
CA SER A 334 2.85 -2.92 -16.57
C SER A 334 1.70 -3.67 -15.91
N ILE A 335 1.15 -3.12 -14.84
CA ILE A 335 0.06 -3.72 -14.08
C ILE A 335 -1.19 -2.86 -14.23
N LYS A 336 -2.29 -3.51 -14.62
CA LYS A 336 -3.61 -2.90 -14.65
C LYS A 336 -4.20 -2.88 -13.22
N PRO A 337 -4.43 -1.70 -12.62
CA PRO A 337 -4.83 -1.58 -11.21
C PRO A 337 -6.04 -2.42 -10.83
N SER A 338 -7.08 -2.39 -11.67
CA SER A 338 -8.34 -3.07 -11.37
C SER A 338 -8.25 -4.60 -11.42
N GLY A 339 -7.23 -5.15 -12.09
CA GLY A 339 -7.16 -6.57 -12.42
C GLY A 339 -8.29 -7.08 -13.31
N LEU A 340 -9.15 -6.21 -13.85
CA LEU A 340 -10.28 -6.61 -14.70
C LEU A 340 -9.80 -7.28 -16.00
N PRO A 341 -10.63 -8.16 -16.60
CA PRO A 341 -10.30 -8.82 -17.86
C PRO A 341 -9.92 -7.84 -18.99
N LEU A 342 -9.19 -8.36 -19.97
CA LEU A 342 -8.84 -7.62 -21.19
C LEU A 342 -10.11 -7.10 -21.88
N GLY A 343 -10.11 -5.83 -22.31
CA GLY A 343 -11.25 -5.18 -22.97
C GLY A 343 -12.28 -4.54 -22.01
N GLN A 344 -12.10 -4.67 -20.70
CA GLN A 344 -12.87 -3.91 -19.69
C GLN A 344 -11.96 -2.89 -19.01
N LEU A 345 -12.48 -1.77 -18.52
CA LEU A 345 -11.69 -0.76 -17.82
C LEU A 345 -12.46 -0.22 -16.61
N SER A 346 -11.74 0.06 -15.53
CA SER A 346 -12.21 0.94 -14.46
C SER A 346 -11.75 2.38 -14.70
N ILE A 347 -12.30 3.32 -13.93
CA ILE A 347 -11.83 4.72 -13.94
C ILE A 347 -10.35 4.81 -13.51
N GLU A 348 -9.95 4.01 -12.52
CA GLU A 348 -8.57 3.93 -12.04
C GLU A 348 -7.60 3.49 -13.14
N ASP A 349 -8.00 2.51 -13.97
CA ASP A 349 -7.21 2.06 -15.11
C ASP A 349 -6.98 3.21 -16.12
N GLU A 350 -8.04 3.95 -16.44
CA GLU A 350 -7.97 5.09 -17.36
C GLU A 350 -7.11 6.23 -16.81
N GLU A 351 -7.17 6.49 -15.50
CA GLU A 351 -6.36 7.50 -14.84
C GLU A 351 -4.88 7.13 -14.82
N GLN A 352 -4.53 5.88 -14.49
CA GLN A 352 -3.13 5.43 -14.55
C GLN A 352 -2.58 5.56 -15.98
N ALA A 353 -3.35 5.12 -16.98
CA ALA A 353 -2.90 5.19 -18.37
C ALA A 353 -2.66 6.64 -18.84
N ARG A 354 -3.52 7.59 -18.43
CA ARG A 354 -3.36 9.02 -18.75
C ARG A 354 -2.21 9.69 -18.00
N ASN A 355 -1.96 9.28 -16.76
CA ASN A 355 -0.90 9.87 -15.92
C ASN A 355 0.49 9.25 -16.17
N GLY A 356 0.53 8.08 -16.82
CA GLY A 356 1.72 7.30 -17.06
C GLY A 356 2.10 6.41 -15.87
N GLU A 357 2.81 5.32 -16.16
CA GLU A 357 3.24 4.33 -15.18
C GLU A 357 4.75 4.47 -14.90
N ASP A 358 5.13 4.55 -13.62
CA ASP A 358 6.52 4.71 -13.21
C ASP A 358 7.23 3.38 -12.96
N PHE A 359 8.32 3.16 -13.69
CA PHE A 359 9.21 2.01 -13.55
C PHE A 359 10.52 2.45 -12.91
N THR A 360 10.80 1.98 -11.69
CA THR A 360 11.93 2.46 -10.87
C THR A 360 13.21 1.67 -11.18
N ASN A 361 14.33 2.39 -11.31
CA ASN A 361 15.66 1.83 -11.48
C ASN A 361 16.29 1.50 -10.13
N ASN A 362 17.24 0.56 -10.11
CA ASN A 362 18.11 0.40 -8.94
C ASN A 362 19.11 1.57 -8.88
N PRO A 363 19.22 2.31 -7.76
CA PRO A 363 20.19 3.39 -7.61
C PRO A 363 21.66 2.93 -7.62
N ASN A 364 21.94 1.62 -7.60
CA ASN A 364 23.29 1.10 -7.80
C ASN A 364 23.66 0.88 -9.27
N ASN A 365 22.71 1.01 -10.20
CA ASN A 365 22.99 0.89 -11.62
C ASN A 365 23.86 2.05 -12.13
N PRO A 366 24.71 1.81 -13.15
CA PRO A 366 25.65 2.81 -13.63
C PRO A 366 24.95 3.98 -14.32
N PRO A 367 25.61 5.15 -14.43
CA PRO A 367 25.16 6.21 -15.32
C PRO A 367 25.21 5.75 -16.78
N VAL A 368 24.24 6.20 -17.57
CA VAL A 368 24.10 5.85 -18.98
C VAL A 368 23.77 7.10 -19.81
N ARG A 369 23.90 6.99 -21.13
CA ARG A 369 23.49 8.02 -22.09
C ARG A 369 22.53 7.46 -23.13
N TYR A 370 22.74 6.22 -23.55
CA TYR A 370 21.89 5.55 -24.52
C TYR A 370 20.94 4.61 -23.78
N ILE A 371 19.68 4.60 -24.19
CA ILE A 371 18.64 3.71 -23.68
C ILE A 371 18.19 2.78 -24.79
N ARG A 372 17.95 1.52 -24.44
CA ARG A 372 17.33 0.52 -25.29
C ARG A 372 16.16 -0.11 -24.54
N ILE A 373 14.99 -0.14 -25.18
CA ILE A 373 13.80 -0.81 -24.68
C ILE A 373 13.65 -2.14 -25.41
N LEU A 374 13.55 -3.24 -24.65
CA LEU A 374 13.29 -4.58 -25.16
C LEU A 374 11.84 -4.97 -24.84
N ALA A 375 10.98 -4.93 -25.85
CA ALA A 375 9.60 -5.37 -25.74
C ALA A 375 9.52 -6.90 -25.72
N LYS A 376 9.05 -7.48 -24.60
CA LYS A 376 8.92 -8.93 -24.41
C LYS A 376 7.49 -9.42 -24.52
N ARG A 377 6.53 -8.59 -24.14
CA ARG A 377 5.10 -8.89 -24.21
C ARG A 377 4.27 -7.62 -24.27
N THR A 378 3.19 -7.63 -25.04
CA THR A 378 2.17 -6.59 -25.07
C THR A 378 0.89 -7.06 -24.41
N TRP A 379 0.00 -6.12 -24.07
CA TRP A 379 -1.26 -6.43 -23.41
C TRP A 379 -2.16 -7.39 -24.20
N ALA A 380 -2.25 -7.21 -25.53
CA ALA A 380 -3.01 -8.12 -26.40
C ALA A 380 -2.20 -9.35 -26.87
N ASN A 381 -0.93 -9.50 -26.47
CA ASN A 381 0.00 -10.50 -27.02
C ASN A 381 0.13 -10.41 -28.56
N GLY A 382 0.03 -9.20 -29.09
CA GLY A 382 0.19 -8.93 -30.52
C GLY A 382 1.64 -9.07 -30.99
N ALA A 383 1.82 -9.06 -32.32
CA ALA A 383 3.13 -9.17 -32.97
C ALA A 383 3.82 -7.81 -33.23
N ASN A 384 3.27 -6.73 -32.69
CA ASN A 384 3.85 -5.38 -32.67
C ASN A 384 3.80 -4.84 -31.24
N PHE A 385 4.55 -3.78 -30.97
CA PHE A 385 4.44 -3.00 -29.75
C PHE A 385 4.34 -1.50 -30.03
N GLN A 386 3.74 -0.80 -29.08
CA GLN A 386 3.41 0.61 -29.13
C GLN A 386 3.84 1.29 -27.84
N ILE A 387 4.31 2.52 -27.98
CA ILE A 387 4.70 3.40 -26.88
C ILE A 387 4.09 4.77 -27.21
N GLY A 388 3.25 5.27 -26.31
CA GLY A 388 2.71 6.63 -26.41
C GLY A 388 3.82 7.64 -26.22
N GLU A 389 4.43 7.63 -25.03
CA GLU A 389 5.52 8.52 -24.66
C GLU A 389 6.37 7.87 -23.56
N VAL A 390 7.62 8.31 -23.42
CA VAL A 390 8.45 8.07 -22.23
C VAL A 390 8.89 9.39 -21.60
N GLU A 391 9.02 9.39 -20.29
CA GLU A 391 9.79 10.40 -19.57
C GLU A 391 10.89 9.72 -18.76
N ILE A 392 12.09 10.29 -18.82
CA ILE A 392 13.25 9.77 -18.10
C ILE A 392 13.57 10.73 -16.96
N TYR A 393 13.74 10.18 -15.78
CA TYR A 393 14.13 10.92 -14.58
C TYR A 393 15.45 10.38 -14.05
N GLY A 394 16.20 11.22 -13.32
CA GLY A 394 17.44 10.81 -12.65
C GLY A 394 18.32 11.98 -12.26
N ASP A 395 19.59 11.68 -11.98
CA ASP A 395 20.64 12.68 -11.79
C ASP A 395 21.44 12.85 -13.09
N ASN A 396 21.38 14.04 -13.69
CA ASN A 396 22.15 14.40 -14.89
C ASN A 396 23.24 15.44 -14.61
N ARG A 397 23.60 15.65 -13.34
CA ARG A 397 24.69 16.55 -12.96
C ARG A 397 26.04 15.91 -13.32
N PRO A 398 27.07 16.70 -13.63
CA PRO A 398 28.41 16.16 -13.95
C PRO A 398 29.01 15.26 -12.86
N SER A 399 28.58 15.42 -11.60
CA SER A 399 29.04 14.62 -10.46
C SER A 399 28.70 13.13 -10.56
N VAL A 400 27.75 12.72 -11.39
CA VAL A 400 27.39 11.29 -11.54
C VAL A 400 28.47 10.44 -12.21
N MET A 401 29.48 11.10 -12.79
CA MET A 401 30.63 10.46 -13.45
C MET A 401 31.87 10.38 -12.54
N GLN A 402 31.80 10.93 -11.33
CA GLN A 402 32.82 10.85 -10.30
C GLN A 402 32.50 9.71 -9.35
#